data_AF-A0AAD4KQ53-F1
#
_entry.id   AF-A0AAD4KQ53-F1
#
_cell.length_a   1.000
_cell.length_b   1.000
_cell.length_c   1.000
_cell.angle_alpha   90.00
_cell.angle_beta   90.00
_cell.angle_gamma   90.00
#
_symmetry.space_group_name_H-M   'P 1'
#
loop_
_entity.id
_entity.type
_entity.pdbx_description
1 polymer ?
#
loop_
_entity_poly.entity_id
_entity_poly.type
_entity_poly.pdbx_seq_one_letter_code
_entity_poly.pdbx_strand_id
1 'polypeptide(L)'
;MPMAPSGYQFYRNVMDYGATGDGTTDDTAAINHAIADGDRRGESCGSTSVLGALVYFPVAPAGTYIISIPIVQYYYTQFIGGANDQPTKGSANFTRIVLIDTDPYISGGDGAEWHINQNQFYRQIRNFVLDLTAMNATNYDQGQ
;
A
#
# COMPACT_ATOMS: atom_id res chain seq x y z
N MET A 1 3.17 2.73 -19.47
CA MET A 1 4.07 3.89 -19.27
C MET A 1 5.07 3.92 -20.42
N PRO A 2 5.18 5.01 -21.22
CA PRO A 2 5.94 4.99 -22.49
C PRO A 2 7.44 4.72 -22.37
N MET A 3 8.06 5.06 -21.24
CA MET A 3 9.50 4.84 -20.98
C MET A 3 9.77 3.72 -19.95
N ALA A 4 8.75 2.93 -19.61
CA ALA A 4 8.95 1.75 -18.77
C ALA A 4 9.51 0.58 -19.61
N PRO A 5 10.18 -0.41 -18.98
CA PRO A 5 10.59 -1.63 -19.65
C PRO A 5 9.42 -2.33 -20.36
N SER A 6 9.72 -3.09 -21.42
CA SER A 6 8.73 -3.90 -22.13
C SER A 6 8.04 -4.86 -21.15
N GLY A 7 6.72 -4.98 -21.26
CA GLY A 7 5.91 -5.82 -20.37
C GLY A 7 5.58 -5.19 -19.02
N TYR A 8 5.98 -3.93 -18.75
CA TYR A 8 5.63 -3.26 -17.50
C TYR A 8 4.12 -3.12 -17.33
N GLN A 9 3.59 -3.74 -16.27
CA GLN A 9 2.19 -3.67 -15.91
C GLN A 9 1.91 -2.37 -15.17
N PHE A 10 1.12 -1.45 -15.75
CA PHE A 10 0.75 -0.21 -15.07
C PHE A 10 -0.46 -0.39 -14.14
N TYR A 11 -1.49 -1.07 -14.63
CA TYR A 11 -2.72 -1.37 -13.90
C TYR A 11 -2.62 -2.73 -13.21
N ARG A 12 -2.89 -2.76 -11.91
CA ARG A 12 -2.76 -3.95 -11.08
C ARG A 12 -4.01 -4.09 -10.22
N ASN A 13 -4.70 -5.21 -10.34
CA ASN A 13 -5.79 -5.56 -9.43
C ASN A 13 -5.21 -6.41 -8.30
N VAL A 14 -5.41 -6.02 -7.04
CA VAL A 14 -4.85 -6.75 -5.89
C VAL A 14 -5.30 -8.22 -5.82
N MET A 15 -6.46 -8.56 -6.40
CA MET A 15 -6.94 -9.94 -6.47
C MET A 15 -6.10 -10.81 -7.42
N ASP A 16 -5.50 -10.23 -8.48
CA ASP A 16 -4.58 -10.96 -9.37
C ASP A 16 -3.27 -11.36 -8.64
N TYR A 17 -3.01 -10.74 -7.49
CA TYR A 17 -1.85 -10.97 -6.62
C TYR A 17 -2.20 -11.82 -5.39
N GLY A 18 -3.44 -12.31 -5.30
CA GLY A 18 -3.89 -13.23 -4.27
C GLY A 18 -4.65 -12.60 -3.10
N ALA A 19 -4.99 -11.31 -3.16
CA ALA A 19 -5.86 -10.71 -2.15
C ALA A 19 -7.28 -11.28 -2.32
N THR A 20 -7.94 -11.64 -1.22
CA THR A 20 -9.29 -12.21 -1.25
C THR A 20 -10.36 -11.15 -1.01
N GLY A 21 -10.07 -10.14 -0.18
CA GLY A 21 -11.04 -9.12 0.20
C GLY A 21 -12.22 -9.68 1.01
N ASP A 22 -12.07 -10.85 1.62
CA ASP A 22 -13.15 -11.58 2.31
C ASP A 22 -13.45 -11.09 3.73
N GLY A 23 -12.66 -10.14 4.26
CA GLY A 23 -12.80 -9.61 5.61
C GLY A 23 -12.24 -10.51 6.73
N THR A 24 -11.56 -11.60 6.37
CA THR A 24 -10.98 -12.58 7.31
C THR A 24 -9.54 -12.95 6.99
N THR A 25 -9.20 -13.08 5.71
CA THR A 25 -7.85 -13.35 5.21
C THR A 25 -7.00 -12.09 5.34
N ASP A 26 -5.76 -12.26 5.80
CA ASP A 26 -4.77 -11.18 5.81
C ASP A 26 -4.25 -10.95 4.39
N ASP A 27 -4.70 -9.86 3.78
CA ASP A 27 -4.40 -9.49 2.39
C ASP A 27 -3.11 -8.66 2.26
N THR A 28 -2.40 -8.39 3.36
CA THR A 28 -1.25 -7.48 3.37
C THR A 28 -0.17 -7.85 2.36
N ALA A 29 0.18 -9.14 2.29
CA ALA A 29 1.26 -9.61 1.42
C ALA A 29 0.89 -9.47 -0.07
N ALA A 30 -0.34 -9.84 -0.43
CA ALA A 30 -0.84 -9.73 -1.80
C ALA A 30 -0.92 -8.27 -2.26
N ILE A 31 -1.40 -7.38 -1.38
CA ILE A 31 -1.47 -5.95 -1.69
C ILE A 31 -0.08 -5.35 -1.85
N ASN A 32 0.85 -5.60 -0.93
CA ASN A 32 2.23 -5.10 -1.05
C ASN A 32 2.96 -5.69 -2.27
N HIS A 33 2.69 -6.94 -2.65
CA HIS A 33 3.20 -7.51 -3.89
C HIS A 33 2.67 -6.79 -5.12
N ALA A 34 1.35 -6.52 -5.18
CA ALA A 34 0.76 -5.69 -6.24
C ALA A 34 1.38 -4.29 -6.27
N ILE A 35 1.76 -3.71 -5.13
CA ILE A 35 2.37 -2.38 -5.10
C ILE A 35 3.80 -2.41 -5.63
N ALA A 36 4.59 -3.43 -5.29
CA ALA A 36 6.02 -3.48 -5.60
C ALA A 36 6.35 -4.05 -7.00
N ASP A 37 5.43 -4.80 -7.62
CA ASP A 37 5.71 -5.52 -8.86
C ASP A 37 6.17 -4.63 -10.03
N GLY A 38 7.18 -5.11 -10.75
CA GLY A 38 7.82 -4.43 -11.88
C GLY A 38 9.02 -3.55 -11.52
N ASP A 39 9.89 -4.00 -10.60
CA ASP A 39 11.12 -3.30 -10.16
C ASP A 39 10.87 -1.82 -9.78
N ARG A 40 9.79 -1.59 -9.03
CA ARG A 40 9.36 -0.24 -8.68
C ARG A 40 10.27 0.42 -7.65
N ARG A 41 10.05 1.73 -7.48
CA ARG A 41 10.91 2.57 -6.65
C ARG A 41 10.35 2.67 -5.23
N GLY A 42 10.89 1.82 -4.35
CA GLY A 42 10.73 1.85 -2.90
C GLY A 42 11.95 2.45 -2.21
N GLU A 43 12.42 1.83 -1.12
CA GLU A 43 13.50 2.34 -0.23
C GLU A 43 14.75 2.86 -0.95
N SER A 44 15.31 2.09 -1.88
CA SER A 44 16.60 2.42 -2.51
C SER A 44 16.51 3.49 -3.60
N CYS A 45 15.33 4.10 -3.82
CA CYS A 45 15.12 5.03 -4.91
C CYS A 45 14.24 6.22 -4.54
N GLY A 46 14.82 7.42 -4.60
CA GLY A 46 14.16 8.65 -4.16
C GLY A 46 13.05 9.20 -5.07
N SER A 47 12.96 8.79 -6.35
CA SER A 47 11.87 9.23 -7.25
C SER A 47 11.78 8.44 -8.57
N THR A 48 10.64 8.54 -9.26
CA THR A 48 10.48 8.09 -10.66
C THR A 48 9.33 8.81 -11.36
N SER A 49 9.44 8.98 -12.68
CA SER A 49 8.35 9.39 -13.57
C SER A 49 7.97 8.29 -14.59
N VAL A 50 8.65 7.14 -14.54
CA VAL A 50 8.53 6.08 -15.56
C VAL A 50 7.96 4.77 -15.01
N LEU A 51 8.06 4.52 -13.71
CA LEU A 51 7.56 3.30 -13.03
C LEU A 51 6.36 3.58 -12.13
N GLY A 52 5.35 4.25 -12.69
CA GLY A 52 4.11 4.56 -11.99
C GLY A 52 3.15 3.36 -11.92
N ALA A 53 2.26 3.37 -10.93
CA ALA A 53 1.29 2.28 -10.74
C ALA A 53 -0.12 2.81 -10.45
N LEU A 54 -1.11 2.12 -11.01
CA LEU A 54 -2.49 2.15 -10.54
C LEU A 54 -2.78 0.81 -9.88
N VAL A 55 -2.93 0.82 -8.56
CA VAL A 55 -3.29 -0.35 -7.76
C VAL A 55 -4.78 -0.26 -7.43
N TYR A 56 -5.54 -1.20 -7.96
CA TYR A 56 -6.98 -1.25 -7.89
C TYR A 56 -7.45 -2.29 -6.86
N PHE A 57 -8.40 -1.87 -6.05
CA PHE A 57 -9.01 -2.64 -4.98
C PHE A 57 -10.49 -2.85 -5.39
N PRO A 58 -10.88 -4.05 -5.89
CA PRO A 58 -12.26 -4.36 -6.29
C PRO A 58 -13.17 -4.70 -5.10
N VAL A 59 -14.48 -4.52 -5.28
CA VAL A 59 -15.53 -4.72 -4.24
C VAL A 59 -16.21 -6.10 -4.30
N ALA A 60 -16.07 -6.84 -5.40
CA ALA A 60 -16.73 -8.14 -5.60
C ALA A 60 -15.72 -9.28 -5.75
N PRO A 61 -15.98 -10.47 -5.17
CA PRO A 61 -17.21 -10.88 -4.48
C PRO A 61 -17.31 -10.44 -3.00
N ALA A 62 -16.20 -10.00 -2.40
CA ALA A 62 -16.14 -9.41 -1.07
C ALA A 62 -15.20 -8.20 -1.08
N GLY A 63 -15.49 -7.21 -0.23
CA GLY A 63 -14.88 -5.88 -0.31
C GLY A 63 -14.02 -5.48 0.88
N THR A 64 -13.78 -6.33 1.88
CA THR A 64 -13.01 -5.92 3.06
C THR A 64 -11.62 -6.52 3.02
N TYR A 65 -10.59 -5.67 2.87
CA TYR A 65 -9.19 -6.12 2.95
C TYR A 65 -8.69 -5.99 4.37
N ILE A 66 -8.37 -7.11 5.01
CA ILE A 66 -7.71 -7.09 6.33
C ILE A 66 -6.21 -6.94 6.13
N ILE A 67 -5.59 -6.03 6.87
CA ILE A 67 -4.14 -5.86 6.90
C ILE A 67 -3.58 -5.92 8.32
N SER A 68 -2.36 -6.42 8.49
CA SER A 68 -1.67 -6.56 9.80
C SER A 68 -0.40 -5.73 9.93
N ILE A 69 0.12 -5.22 8.81
CA ILE A 69 1.18 -4.23 8.75
C ILE A 69 0.83 -3.20 7.65
N PRO A 70 1.55 -2.07 7.54
CA PRO A 70 1.24 -1.05 6.56
C PRO A 70 1.29 -1.60 5.13
N ILE A 71 0.38 -1.10 4.29
CA ILE A 71 0.52 -1.22 2.84
C ILE A 71 1.34 -0.01 2.35
N VAL A 72 2.55 -0.29 1.87
CA VAL A 72 3.53 0.75 1.58
C VAL A 72 3.32 1.26 0.17
N GLN A 73 2.81 2.48 0.04
CA GLN A 73 2.60 3.12 -1.25
C GLN A 73 3.95 3.58 -1.83
N TYR A 74 4.53 2.79 -2.74
CA TYR A 74 5.77 3.16 -3.45
C TYR A 74 5.61 4.47 -4.24
N TYR A 75 6.72 5.08 -4.65
CA TYR A 75 6.72 6.36 -5.39
C TYR A 75 5.87 6.30 -6.66
N TYR A 76 5.14 7.37 -6.99
CA TYR A 76 4.26 7.47 -8.18
C TYR A 76 3.17 6.38 -8.24
N THR A 77 2.43 6.18 -7.15
CA THR A 77 1.35 5.18 -7.06
C THR A 77 0.00 5.82 -6.80
N GLN A 78 -1.03 5.27 -7.43
CA GLN A 78 -2.44 5.58 -7.19
C GLN A 78 -3.11 4.36 -6.57
N PHE A 79 -3.67 4.50 -5.38
CA PHE A 79 -4.59 3.54 -4.79
C PHE A 79 -6.02 3.94 -5.13
N ILE A 80 -6.76 3.01 -5.73
CA ILE A 80 -8.14 3.25 -6.16
C ILE A 80 -9.01 2.11 -5.67
N GLY A 81 -9.87 2.40 -4.70
CA GLY A 81 -10.97 1.53 -4.32
C GLY A 81 -12.10 1.52 -5.34
N GLY A 82 -12.90 0.44 -5.31
CA GLY A 82 -14.16 0.41 -6.02
C GLY A 82 -15.15 1.47 -5.49
N ALA A 83 -16.17 1.79 -6.29
CA ALA A 83 -17.00 2.97 -6.09
C ALA A 83 -17.96 2.92 -4.87
N ASN A 84 -17.98 1.84 -4.07
CA ASN A 84 -19.00 1.59 -3.04
C ASN A 84 -18.41 1.53 -1.62
N ASP A 85 -17.59 2.52 -1.22
CA ASP A 85 -17.08 2.67 0.15
C ASP A 85 -16.40 1.41 0.72
N GLN A 86 -15.21 1.11 0.20
CA GLN A 86 -14.53 -0.14 0.47
C GLN A 86 -13.67 -0.11 1.75
N PRO A 87 -13.90 -0.99 2.75
CA PRO A 87 -13.07 -1.02 3.94
C PRO A 87 -11.70 -1.64 3.71
N THR A 88 -10.65 -0.89 4.00
CA THR A 88 -9.33 -1.42 4.37
C THR A 88 -9.24 -1.37 5.89
N LYS A 89 -9.15 -2.54 6.51
CA LYS A 89 -9.29 -2.69 7.95
C LYS A 89 -8.00 -3.20 8.59
N GLY A 90 -7.52 -2.49 9.61
CA GLY A 90 -6.44 -2.99 10.45
C GLY A 90 -6.92 -4.16 11.30
N SER A 91 -6.16 -5.25 11.31
CA SER A 91 -6.41 -6.41 12.17
C SER A 91 -6.19 -6.10 13.65
N ALA A 92 -6.69 -6.98 14.52
CA ALA A 92 -6.52 -6.82 15.98
C ALA A 92 -5.06 -6.88 16.44
N ASN A 93 -4.21 -7.56 15.69
CA ASN A 93 -2.78 -7.66 15.89
C ASN A 93 -1.97 -6.73 14.98
N PHE A 94 -2.59 -5.68 14.42
CA PHE A 94 -1.89 -4.72 13.58
C PHE A 94 -0.70 -4.10 14.32
N THR A 95 0.44 -4.02 13.64
CA THR A 95 1.66 -3.38 14.15
C THR A 95 2.15 -2.32 13.15
N ARG A 96 2.95 -1.35 13.63
CA ARG A 96 3.47 -0.17 12.92
C ARG A 96 2.58 1.07 12.94
N ILE A 97 3.11 2.16 12.41
CA ILE A 97 2.63 3.54 12.54
C ILE A 97 1.24 3.78 11.92
N VAL A 98 0.96 3.24 10.72
CA VAL A 98 -0.21 3.63 9.91
C VAL A 98 -0.67 2.53 8.95
N LEU A 99 -1.96 2.48 8.59
CA LEU A 99 -2.48 1.51 7.61
C LEU A 99 -1.86 1.68 6.21
N ILE A 100 -1.75 2.91 5.72
CA ILE A 100 -1.14 3.25 4.43
C ILE A 100 0.06 4.14 4.70
N ASP A 101 1.24 3.64 4.38
CA ASP A 101 2.49 4.38 4.56
C ASP A 101 3.00 4.84 3.19
N THR A 102 3.18 6.15 3.02
CA THR A 102 3.69 6.72 1.77
C THR A 102 5.18 7.00 1.81
N ASP A 103 5.80 7.03 3.00
CA ASP A 103 7.21 7.34 3.16
C ASP A 103 7.77 6.67 4.44
N PRO A 104 8.04 5.35 4.39
CA PRO A 104 8.46 4.62 5.59
C PRO A 104 9.81 5.08 6.11
N TYR A 105 9.96 5.04 7.43
CA TYR A 105 11.27 5.15 8.07
C TYR A 105 12.11 3.91 7.82
N ILE A 106 13.39 4.13 7.50
CA ILE A 106 14.38 3.08 7.35
C ILE A 106 14.77 2.56 8.73
N SER A 107 14.64 1.25 8.92
CA SER A 107 15.04 0.59 10.18
C SER A 107 16.53 0.83 10.46
N GLY A 108 16.84 1.42 11.60
CA GLY A 108 18.22 1.78 11.96
C GLY A 108 18.80 2.93 11.13
N GLY A 109 17.96 3.66 10.38
CA GLY A 109 18.37 4.78 9.54
C GLY A 109 18.44 6.13 10.26
N ASP A 110 18.42 6.16 11.59
CA ASP A 110 18.46 7.40 12.40
C ASP A 110 17.42 8.46 11.99
N GLY A 111 16.20 8.00 11.69
CA GLY A 111 15.11 8.86 11.21
C GLY A 111 15.14 9.17 9.71
N ALA A 112 16.03 8.52 8.94
CA ALA A 112 15.95 8.54 7.48
C ALA A 112 14.68 7.85 6.97
N GLU A 113 14.08 8.45 5.94
CA GLU A 113 12.89 7.97 5.26
C GLU A 113 13.27 7.41 3.88
N TRP A 114 12.40 6.62 3.27
CA TRP A 114 12.60 6.10 1.90
C TRP A 114 12.78 7.22 0.88
N HIS A 115 12.16 8.36 1.14
CA HIS A 115 12.20 9.48 0.24
C HIS A 115 12.38 10.81 0.99
N ILE A 116 12.84 11.82 0.25
CA ILE A 116 12.89 13.18 0.77
C ILE A 116 11.46 13.74 0.69
N ASN A 117 10.88 14.13 1.82
CA ASN A 117 9.49 14.60 1.90
C ASN A 117 9.17 15.78 0.94
N GLN A 118 10.10 16.70 0.70
CA GLN A 118 9.92 17.80 -0.27
C GLN A 118 9.78 17.31 -1.72
N ASN A 119 10.19 16.07 -1.99
CA ASN A 119 10.13 15.42 -3.29
C ASN A 119 9.06 14.31 -3.36
N GLN A 120 8.11 14.24 -2.42
CA GLN A 120 7.05 13.22 -2.43
C GLN A 120 5.88 13.57 -3.36
N PHE A 121 6.07 13.36 -4.67
CA PHE A 121 5.08 13.71 -5.68
C PHE A 121 4.29 12.53 -6.25
N TYR A 122 3.21 12.84 -6.97
CA TYR A 122 2.42 11.92 -7.81
C TYR A 122 1.72 10.76 -7.09
N ARG A 123 1.08 11.06 -5.97
CA ARG A 123 0.34 10.09 -5.14
C ARG A 123 -1.17 10.32 -5.22
N GLN A 124 -1.94 9.25 -5.17
CA GLN A 124 -3.40 9.32 -5.01
C GLN A 124 -3.89 8.19 -4.11
N ILE A 125 -4.84 8.49 -3.24
CA ILE A 125 -5.64 7.52 -2.50
C ILE A 125 -7.08 7.97 -2.64
N ARG A 126 -7.97 7.12 -3.18
CA ARG A 126 -9.39 7.45 -3.36
C ARG A 126 -10.29 6.24 -3.22
N ASN A 127 -11.51 6.48 -2.74
CA ASN A 127 -12.58 5.50 -2.55
C ASN A 127 -12.26 4.43 -1.48
N PHE A 128 -11.71 4.84 -0.35
CA PHE A 128 -11.42 3.94 0.79
C PHE A 128 -12.21 4.35 2.02
N VAL A 129 -12.66 3.35 2.77
CA VAL A 129 -12.98 3.46 4.19
C VAL A 129 -11.79 2.89 4.95
N LEU A 130 -11.13 3.68 5.78
CA LEU A 130 -10.04 3.21 6.63
C LEU A 130 -10.61 2.84 8.01
N ASP A 131 -10.67 1.54 8.30
CA ASP A 131 -11.28 1.00 9.51
C ASP A 131 -10.21 0.56 10.53
N LEU A 132 -10.11 1.31 11.62
CA LEU A 132 -9.20 1.04 12.74
C LEU A 132 -9.90 0.32 13.91
N THR A 133 -11.20 0.02 13.80
CA THR A 133 -12.05 -0.38 14.95
C THR A 133 -11.69 -1.73 15.56
N ALA A 134 -11.00 -2.61 14.83
CA ALA A 134 -10.53 -3.88 15.36
C ALA A 134 -9.12 -3.78 15.98
N MET A 135 -8.36 -2.73 15.66
CA MET A 135 -7.00 -2.56 16.18
C MET A 135 -7.03 -2.30 17.68
N ASN A 136 -5.96 -2.70 18.36
CA ASN A 136 -5.77 -2.31 19.75
C ASN A 136 -5.63 -0.78 19.86
N ALA A 137 -6.09 -0.21 20.99
CA ALA A 137 -5.96 1.22 21.27
C ALA A 137 -4.49 1.69 21.32
N THR A 138 -3.57 0.75 21.54
CA THR A 138 -2.13 0.95 21.44
C THR A 138 -1.50 -0.15 20.59
N ASN A 139 -0.72 0.26 19.59
CA ASN A 139 0.12 -0.58 18.76
C ASN A 139 1.58 -0.22 19.08
N TYR A 140 2.29 -1.11 19.79
CA TYR A 140 3.69 -0.88 20.14
C TYR A 140 4.59 -1.28 18.97
N ASP A 141 5.35 -0.32 18.44
CA ASP A 141 6.18 -0.52 17.27
C ASP A 141 7.61 -0.98 17.58
N GLN A 142 7.77 -1.79 18.64
CA GLN A 142 9.06 -2.31 19.13
C GLN A 142 10.24 -1.31 19.14
N GLY A 143 9.97 -0.03 19.35
CA GLY A 143 11.00 1.03 19.42
C GLY A 143 11.27 1.78 18.12
N GLN A 144 10.39 1.70 17.12
CA GLN A 144 10.23 2.73 16.08
C GLN A 144 9.20 3.79 16.52
#